data_AF-A0A0K8QNV2-F1
#
_entry.id   AF-A0A0K8QNV2-F1
#
_cell.length_a   1.000
_cell.length_b   1.000
_cell.length_c   1.000
_cell.angle_alpha   90.00
_cell.angle_beta   90.00
_cell.angle_gamma   90.00
#
_symmetry.space_group_name_H-M   'P 1'
#
loop_
_entity.id
_entity.type
_entity.pdbx_description
1 polymer ?
#
loop_
_entity_poly.entity_id
_entity_poly.type
_entity_poly.pdbx_seq_one_letter_code
_entity_poly.pdbx_strand_id
1 'polypeptide(L)'
;MSPTTPEPRLSEPHRLALRAFAALLDAHAGAARRAAFAARRTLPRLQARERHALARWLAWQALAAATRGNPFALARIHRTDAALGRAAEAMLARLPSAGAPAAAGILHRSTQDAA
;
A
#
# COMPACT_ATOMS: atom_id res chain seq x y z
N MET A 1 0.14 7.87 33.65
CA MET A 1 1.26 8.15 32.73
C MET A 1 0.99 7.41 31.43
N SER A 2 0.60 8.11 30.37
CA SER A 2 0.30 7.48 29.08
C SER A 2 1.62 7.07 28.39
N PRO A 3 1.77 5.81 27.94
CA PRO A 3 2.96 5.41 27.22
C PRO A 3 3.03 6.19 25.91
N THR A 4 4.10 6.96 25.72
CA THR A 4 4.39 7.65 24.47
C THR A 4 4.69 6.60 23.41
N THR A 5 3.70 6.25 22.58
CA THR A 5 3.92 5.33 21.47
C THR A 5 5.02 5.92 20.58
N PRO A 6 6.13 5.19 20.34
CA PRO A 6 7.21 5.71 19.51
C PRO A 6 6.66 6.02 18.11
N GLU A 7 6.88 7.25 17.66
CA GLU A 7 6.45 7.73 16.34
C GLU A 7 7.00 6.76 15.27
N PRO A 8 6.14 6.15 14.43
CA PRO A 8 6.60 5.22 13.40
C PRO A 8 7.38 5.97 12.32
N ARG A 9 8.72 6.03 12.48
CA ARG A 9 9.60 6.61 11.46
C ARG A 9 9.77 5.64 10.31
N LEU A 10 9.24 6.01 9.15
CA LEU A 10 9.52 5.30 7.90
C LEU A 10 11.01 5.45 7.57
N SER A 11 11.65 4.34 7.22
CA SER A 11 13.03 4.36 6.75
C SER A 11 13.14 5.14 5.43
N GLU A 12 14.32 5.71 5.17
CA GLU A 12 14.56 6.42 3.92
C GLU A 12 14.33 5.53 2.67
N PRO A 13 14.82 4.27 2.61
CA PRO A 13 14.52 3.37 1.51
C PRO A 13 13.02 3.18 1.28
N HIS A 14 12.24 3.02 2.34
CA HIS A 14 10.79 2.85 2.23
C HIS A 14 10.09 4.10 1.70
N ARG A 15 10.47 5.29 2.18
CA ARG A 15 9.94 6.57 1.66
C ARG A 15 10.24 6.76 0.18
N LEU A 16 11.46 6.44 -0.25
CA LEU A 16 11.85 6.52 -1.66
C LEU A 16 11.05 5.54 -2.53
N ALA A 17 10.83 4.32 -2.06
CA ALA A 17 10.00 3.34 -2.75
C ALA A 17 8.56 3.83 -2.91
N LEU A 18 7.92 4.33 -1.84
CA LEU A 18 6.57 4.88 -1.89
C LEU A 18 6.45 5.99 -2.94
N ARG A 19 7.38 6.96 -2.94
CA ARG A 19 7.40 8.07 -3.92
C ARG A 19 7.60 7.57 -5.35
N ALA A 20 8.54 6.65 -5.57
CA ALA A 20 8.82 6.13 -6.90
C ALA A 20 7.64 5.33 -7.47
N PHE A 21 6.97 4.53 -6.64
CA PHE A 21 5.78 3.79 -7.06
C PHE A 21 4.55 4.70 -7.23
N ALA A 22 4.37 5.73 -6.41
CA ALA A 22 3.34 6.74 -6.64
C ALA A 22 3.52 7.41 -8.01
N ALA A 23 4.73 7.90 -8.29
CA ALA A 23 5.07 8.49 -9.58
C ALA A 23 4.85 7.53 -10.76
N LEU A 24 5.14 6.23 -10.59
CA LEU A 24 4.85 5.21 -11.59
C LEU A 24 3.35 5.02 -11.85
N LEU A 25 2.53 5.04 -10.80
CA LEU A 25 1.08 4.86 -10.93
C LEU A 25 0.42 6.08 -11.61
N ASP A 26 0.96 7.27 -11.37
CA ASP A 26 0.48 8.52 -11.97
C ASP A 26 1.10 8.82 -13.35
N ALA A 27 2.18 8.14 -13.72
CA ALA A 27 2.89 8.37 -14.98
C ALA A 27 2.02 8.08 -16.21
N HIS A 28 2.04 9.03 -17.14
CA HIS A 28 1.48 8.87 -18.48
C HIS A 28 2.44 8.04 -19.35
N ALA A 29 1.98 7.56 -20.51
CA ALA A 29 2.71 6.57 -21.33
C ALA A 29 4.18 6.94 -21.61
N GLY A 30 4.47 8.22 -21.93
CA GLY A 30 5.83 8.69 -22.22
C GLY A 30 6.80 8.66 -21.03
N ALA A 31 6.31 8.77 -19.80
CA ALA A 31 7.14 8.75 -18.59
C ALA A 31 7.18 7.38 -17.89
N ALA A 32 6.27 6.47 -18.26
CA ALA A 32 6.05 5.20 -17.57
C ALA A 32 7.32 4.33 -17.48
N ARG A 33 8.14 4.28 -18.54
CA ARG A 33 9.37 3.46 -18.54
C ARG A 33 10.42 3.98 -17.56
N ARG A 34 10.62 5.31 -17.51
CA ARG A 34 11.56 5.94 -16.57
C ARG A 34 11.08 5.77 -15.13
N ALA A 35 9.79 5.98 -14.88
CA ALA A 35 9.19 5.77 -13.57
C ALA A 35 9.29 4.31 -13.11
N ALA A 36 9.05 3.34 -14.00
CA ALA A 36 9.19 1.91 -13.67
C ALA A 36 10.63 1.53 -13.34
N PHE A 37 11.60 2.10 -14.05
CA PHE A 37 13.01 1.91 -13.73
C PHE A 37 13.39 2.52 -12.37
N ALA A 38 12.92 3.75 -12.09
CA ALA A 38 13.14 4.38 -10.80
C ALA A 38 12.54 3.56 -9.65
N ALA A 39 11.30 3.08 -9.80
CA ALA A 39 10.63 2.20 -8.83
C ALA A 39 11.43 0.92 -8.57
N ARG A 40 11.85 0.21 -9.62
CA ARG A 40 12.67 -1.01 -9.50
C ARG A 40 13.96 -0.79 -8.71
N ARG A 41 14.65 0.34 -8.94
CA ARG A 41 15.92 0.65 -8.26
C ARG A 41 15.79 0.81 -6.73
N THR A 42 14.59 1.08 -6.23
CA THR A 42 14.36 1.21 -4.78
C THR A 42 14.24 -0.16 -4.08
N LEU A 43 13.79 -1.20 -4.78
CA LEU A 43 13.43 -2.49 -4.19
C LEU A 43 14.58 -3.24 -3.50
N PRO A 44 15.81 -3.30 -4.03
CA PRO A 44 16.91 -4.02 -3.38
C PRO A 44 17.25 -3.50 -1.98
N ARG A 45 16.93 -2.24 -1.69
CA ARG A 45 17.22 -1.60 -0.40
C ARG A 45 16.13 -1.83 0.65
N LEU A 46 15.01 -2.45 0.26
CA LEU A 46 13.89 -2.71 1.16
C LEU A 46 14.06 -4.04 1.89
N GLN A 47 13.87 -3.99 3.20
CA GLN A 47 13.75 -5.16 4.05
C GLN A 47 12.43 -5.89 3.80
N ALA A 48 12.33 -7.15 4.24
CA ALA A 48 11.13 -7.97 4.04
C ALA A 48 9.86 -7.30 4.60
N ARG A 49 9.93 -6.71 5.80
CA ARG A 49 8.81 -5.97 6.42
C ARG A 49 8.39 -4.76 5.60
N GLU A 50 9.36 -4.03 5.04
CA GLU A 50 9.10 -2.85 4.21
C GLU A 50 8.52 -3.22 2.85
N ARG A 51 8.95 -4.33 2.26
CA ARG A 51 8.36 -4.90 1.04
C ARG A 51 6.91 -5.33 1.27
N HIS A 52 6.63 -5.97 2.40
CA HIS A 52 5.26 -6.33 2.78
C HIS A 52 4.37 -5.09 2.97
N ALA A 53 4.87 -4.08 3.69
CA ALA A 53 4.15 -2.82 3.86
C ALA A 53 3.91 -2.11 2.51
N LEU A 54 4.91 -2.10 1.62
CA LEU A 54 4.78 -1.55 0.27
C LEU A 54 3.73 -2.32 -0.55
N ALA A 55 3.73 -3.66 -0.50
CA ALA A 55 2.74 -4.47 -1.19
C ALA A 55 1.31 -4.18 -0.72
N ARG A 56 1.11 -4.04 0.61
CA ARG A 56 -0.19 -3.66 1.18
C ARG A 56 -0.62 -2.27 0.73
N TRP A 57 0.28 -1.30 0.75
CA TRP A 57 -0.01 0.04 0.25
C TRP A 57 -0.38 0.02 -1.24
N LEU A 58 0.37 -0.72 -2.07
CA LEU A 58 0.09 -0.87 -3.49
C LEU A 58 -1.27 -1.54 -3.77
N ALA A 59 -1.69 -2.50 -2.94
CA ALA A 59 -3.01 -3.10 -3.03
C ALA A 59 -4.12 -2.06 -2.85
N TRP A 60 -4.01 -1.20 -1.83
CA TRP A 60 -4.94 -0.09 -1.63
C TRP A 60 -4.93 0.92 -2.78
N GLN A 61 -3.74 1.24 -3.32
CA GLN A 61 -3.63 2.12 -4.48
C GLN A 61 -4.28 1.50 -5.73
N ALA A 62 -4.13 0.19 -5.94
CA ALA A 62 -4.76 -0.51 -7.05
C ALA A 62 -6.29 -0.52 -6.92
N LEU A 63 -6.81 -0.79 -5.72
CA LEU A 63 -8.25 -0.68 -5.44
C LEU A 63 -8.77 0.73 -5.72
N ALA A 64 -8.09 1.75 -5.18
CA ALA A 64 -8.49 3.14 -5.36
C ALA A 64 -8.39 3.61 -6.82
N ALA A 65 -7.42 3.09 -7.58
CA ALA A 65 -7.32 3.35 -9.01
C ALA A 65 -8.47 2.69 -9.78
N ALA A 66 -8.83 1.46 -9.44
CA ALA A 66 -9.96 0.75 -10.04
C ALA A 66 -11.29 1.47 -9.78
N THR A 67 -11.53 1.96 -8.56
CA THR A 67 -12.74 2.75 -8.25
C THR A 67 -12.81 4.08 -9.00
N ARG A 68 -11.67 4.60 -9.45
CA ARG A 68 -11.58 5.80 -10.31
C ARG A 68 -11.58 5.48 -11.81
N GLY A 69 -11.86 4.23 -12.21
CA GLY A 69 -11.92 3.83 -13.61
C GLY A 69 -10.55 3.52 -14.26
N ASN A 70 -9.49 3.36 -13.47
CA ASN A 70 -8.17 2.93 -13.96
C ASN A 70 -7.79 1.54 -13.40
N PRO A 71 -8.24 0.44 -14.04
CA PRO A 71 -7.98 -0.92 -13.58
C PRO A 71 -6.53 -1.40 -13.84
N PHE A 72 -5.71 -0.63 -14.55
CA PHE A 72 -4.39 -1.08 -15.02
C PHE A 72 -3.26 -0.93 -14.00
N ALA A 73 -3.55 -0.39 -12.81
CA ALA A 73 -2.55 -0.17 -11.75
C ALA A 73 -1.83 -1.48 -11.37
N LEU A 74 -2.57 -2.57 -11.14
CA LEU A 74 -2.00 -3.85 -10.76
C LEU A 74 -1.11 -4.42 -11.86
N ALA A 75 -1.56 -4.42 -13.12
CA ALA A 75 -0.77 -4.86 -14.27
C ALA A 75 0.54 -4.05 -14.44
N ARG A 76 0.52 -2.75 -14.10
CA ARG A 76 1.73 -1.91 -14.11
C ARG A 76 2.71 -2.29 -12.99
N ILE A 77 2.21 -2.64 -11.81
CA ILE A 77 3.03 -3.15 -10.71
C ILE A 77 3.68 -4.48 -11.11
N HIS A 78 2.93 -5.44 -11.66
CA HIS A 78 3.48 -6.73 -12.14
C HIS A 78 4.60 -6.57 -13.16
N ARG A 79 4.43 -5.67 -14.14
CA ARG A 79 5.47 -5.38 -15.15
C ARG A 79 6.72 -4.74 -14.54
N THR A 80 6.57 -4.05 -13.41
CA THR A 80 7.67 -3.41 -12.70
C THR A 80 8.43 -4.43 -11.87
N ASP A 81 7.71 -5.22 -11.07
CA ASP A 81 8.26 -6.34 -10.30
C ASP A 81 7.18 -7.40 -10.08
N ALA A 82 7.41 -8.61 -10.59
CA ALA A 82 6.41 -9.67 -10.57
C ALA A 82 6.13 -10.21 -9.16
N ALA A 83 7.14 -10.25 -8.30
CA ALA A 83 6.99 -10.76 -6.93
C ALA A 83 6.18 -9.78 -6.08
N LEU A 84 6.48 -8.49 -6.19
CA LEU A 84 5.73 -7.42 -5.56
C LEU A 84 4.30 -7.33 -6.11
N GLY A 85 4.11 -7.55 -7.42
CA GLY A 85 2.79 -7.65 -8.05
C GLY A 85 1.94 -8.75 -7.42
N ARG A 86 2.46 -9.98 -7.35
CA ARG A 86 1.78 -11.10 -6.68
C ARG A 86 1.49 -10.82 -5.21
N ALA A 87 2.41 -10.19 -4.49
CA ALA A 87 2.20 -9.82 -3.10
C ALA A 87 1.09 -8.78 -2.94
N ALA A 88 1.04 -7.77 -3.82
CA ALA A 88 -0.01 -6.75 -3.83
C ALA A 88 -1.37 -7.36 -4.20
N GLU A 89 -1.42 -8.26 -5.17
CA GLU A 89 -2.62 -9.01 -5.56
C GLU A 89 -3.18 -9.85 -4.39
N ALA A 90 -2.30 -10.58 -3.69
CA ALA A 90 -2.68 -11.34 -2.50
C ALA A 90 -3.21 -10.45 -1.36
N MET A 91 -2.65 -9.24 -1.20
CA MET A 91 -3.17 -8.27 -0.23
C MET A 91 -4.51 -7.67 -0.67
N LEU A 92 -4.66 -7.40 -1.98
CA LEU A 92 -5.89 -6.86 -2.57
C LEU A 92 -7.07 -7.81 -2.36
N ALA A 93 -6.86 -9.12 -2.58
CA ALA A 93 -7.86 -10.15 -2.33
C ALA A 93 -8.35 -10.23 -0.88
N ARG A 94 -7.59 -9.66 0.07
CA ARG A 94 -7.91 -9.61 1.51
C ARG A 94 -8.47 -8.26 1.95
N LEU A 95 -8.54 -7.27 1.06
CA LEU A 95 -9.14 -5.97 1.39
C LEU A 95 -10.66 -6.13 1.53
N PRO A 96 -11.30 -5.35 2.43
CA PRO A 96 -12.75 -5.31 2.48
C PRO A 96 -13.27 -4.77 1.15
N SER A 97 -13.93 -5.62 0.36
CA SER A 97 -14.71 -5.16 -0.79
C SER A 97 -15.85 -4.31 -0.27
N ALA A 98 -16.11 -3.17 -0.93
CA ALA A 98 -17.18 -2.25 -0.58
C ALA A 98 -18.51 -3.02 -0.49
N GLY A 99 -18.94 -3.31 0.75
CA GLY A 99 -20.06 -4.20 1.04
C GLY A 99 -19.99 -4.89 2.41
N ALA A 100 -18.81 -5.02 3.03
CA ALA A 100 -18.71 -5.54 4.40
C ALA A 100 -18.44 -4.43 5.41
N PRO A 101 -19.36 -4.14 6.36
CA PRO A 101 -19.05 -3.28 7.51
C PRO A 101 -18.06 -4.00 8.43
N ALA A 102 -16.77 -3.88 8.14
CA ALA A 102 -15.72 -4.34 9.04
C ALA A 102 -15.49 -3.30 10.15
N ALA A 103 -16.43 -3.19 11.09
CA ALA A 103 -16.24 -2.83 12.50
C ALA A 103 -17.55 -2.40 13.19
N ALA A 104 -18.56 -3.27 13.27
CA ALA A 104 -19.63 -3.12 14.26
C ALA A 104 -19.21 -3.57 15.68
N GLY A 105 -17.94 -3.96 15.90
CA GLY A 105 -17.53 -4.64 17.14
C GLY A 105 -16.37 -4.02 17.92
N ILE A 106 -15.80 -2.86 17.54
CA ILE A 106 -14.59 -2.32 18.20
C ILE A 106 -14.83 -0.99 18.97
N LEU A 107 -16.04 -0.41 18.90
CA LEU A 107 -16.40 0.77 19.71
C LEU A 107 -17.50 0.52 20.74
N HIS A 108 -17.69 -0.73 21.19
CA HIS A 108 -18.43 -1.00 22.44
C HIS A 108 -17.45 -1.32 23.57
N ARG A 109 -16.64 -0.33 23.96
CA ARG A 109 -15.88 -0.37 25.21
C ARG A 109 -16.31 0.80 26.10
N SER A 110 -17.31 0.49 26.92
CA SER A 110 -17.42 0.92 28.32
C SER A 110 -17.53 2.42 28.60
N THR A 111 -18.76 2.94 28.53
CA THR A 111 -19.20 3.93 29.51
C THR A 111 -20.09 3.22 30.53
N GLN A 112 -19.49 2.92 31.69
CA GLN A 112 -20.09 2.90 33.04
C GLN A 112 -21.34 2.02 33.26
N ASP A 113 -21.25 0.86 33.92
CA ASP A 113 -21.04 0.70 35.37
C ASP A 113 -20.28 1.81 36.10
N ALA A 114 -21.04 2.69 36.76
CA ALA A 114 -20.71 3.24 38.06
C ALA A 114 -21.97 3.85 38.70
N ALA A 115 -22.49 3.12 39.70
CA ALA A 115 -23.30 3.55 40.86
C ALA A 115 -24.54 4.43 40.64
#